data_AF-A0A2M8E2Y7-F1
#
_entry.id   AF-A0A2M8E2Y7-F1
#
_cell.length_a   1.000
_cell.length_b   1.000
_cell.length_c   1.000
_cell.angle_alpha   90.00
_cell.angle_beta   90.00
_cell.angle_gamma   90.00
#
_symmetry.space_group_name_H-M   'P 1'
#
loop_
_entity.id
_entity.type
_entity.pdbx_description
1 polymer ?
#
loop_
_entity_poly.entity_id
_entity_poly.type
_entity_poly.pdbx_seq_one_letter_code
_entity_poly.pdbx_strand_id
1 'polypeptide(L)'
;LQQAYLDGIAWGDAKQIVFERVDREIAPMRAAYEALLADPARIESILAAGAAKARAIATPFMVQLRHAVGLRDLRAQAAASVKTAKVALPLFKQYREKDGQFYFKLNSADGTLLLQSAAFASPKDAAHSIAALQQQGAAALATLAAQVVLAEGVSSAQVDGALQTLREAKAQAKSEKNNT
;
A
#
# COMPACT_ATOMS: atom_id res chain seq x y z
N LEU A 1 -52.71 -33.36 23.95
CA LEU A 1 -53.63 -33.81 22.87
C LEU A 1 -53.71 -35.34 22.79
N GLN A 2 -52.60 -36.07 22.87
CA GLN A 2 -52.58 -37.54 22.74
C GLN A 2 -53.47 -38.26 23.78
N GLN A 3 -53.41 -37.86 25.05
CA GLN A 3 -54.30 -38.40 26.10
C GLN A 3 -55.77 -38.05 25.85
N ALA A 4 -56.08 -36.82 25.42
CA ALA A 4 -57.45 -36.39 25.12
C ALA A 4 -58.09 -37.18 23.96
N TYR A 5 -57.28 -37.65 22.99
CA TYR A 5 -57.77 -38.57 21.96
C TYR A 5 -58.11 -39.96 22.51
N LEU A 6 -57.32 -40.47 23.47
CA LEU A 6 -57.61 -41.73 24.16
C LEU A 6 -58.86 -41.61 25.04
N ASP A 7 -59.10 -40.42 25.60
CA ASP A 7 -60.26 -40.10 26.43
C ASP A 7 -61.52 -39.77 25.60
N GLY A 8 -61.46 -39.82 24.26
CA GLY A 8 -62.62 -39.67 23.37
C GLY A 8 -63.02 -38.23 23.04
N ILE A 9 -62.08 -37.29 22.98
CA ILE A 9 -62.35 -35.89 22.61
C ILE A 9 -63.11 -35.78 21.27
N ALA A 10 -64.11 -34.90 21.22
CA ALA A 10 -64.80 -34.58 19.99
C ALA A 10 -63.87 -33.84 19.01
N TRP A 11 -64.04 -34.07 17.71
CA TRP A 11 -63.23 -33.44 16.67
C TRP A 11 -63.28 -31.90 16.70
N GLY A 12 -64.43 -31.33 17.06
CA GLY A 12 -64.59 -29.88 17.23
C GLY A 12 -63.65 -29.31 18.29
N ASP A 13 -63.61 -29.94 19.46
CA ASP A 13 -62.79 -29.51 20.59
C ASP A 13 -61.29 -29.68 20.30
N ALA A 14 -60.92 -30.78 19.64
CA ALA A 14 -59.54 -31.01 19.20
C ALA A 14 -59.06 -29.92 18.23
N LYS A 15 -59.92 -29.50 17.28
CA LYS A 15 -59.61 -28.41 16.34
C LYS A 15 -59.49 -27.07 17.07
N GLN A 16 -60.37 -26.81 18.03
CA GLN A 16 -60.35 -25.57 18.82
C GLN A 16 -59.04 -25.42 19.60
N ILE A 17 -58.56 -26.49 20.24
CA ILE A 17 -57.29 -26.48 21.00
C ILE A 17 -56.10 -26.13 20.08
N VAL A 18 -56.05 -26.72 18.87
CA VAL A 18 -55.00 -26.41 17.91
C VAL A 18 -55.12 -24.98 17.39
N PHE A 19 -56.34 -24.53 17.08
CA PHE A 19 -56.60 -23.16 16.64
C PHE A 19 -56.15 -22.14 17.68
N GLU A 20 -56.50 -22.31 18.95
CA GLU A 20 -56.09 -21.40 20.03
C GLU A 20 -54.57 -21.36 20.20
N ARG A 21 -53.90 -22.50 20.01
CA ARG A 21 -52.43 -22.54 20.05
C ARG A 21 -51.82 -21.76 18.89
N VAL A 22 -52.31 -21.99 17.69
CA VAL A 22 -51.84 -21.31 16.47
C VAL A 22 -52.12 -19.81 16.54
N ASP A 23 -53.32 -19.41 16.96
CA ASP A 23 -53.68 -18.00 17.06
C ASP A 23 -52.83 -17.29 18.13
N ARG A 24 -52.53 -17.93 19.26
CA ARG A 24 -51.60 -17.37 20.26
C ARG A 24 -50.20 -17.10 19.68
N GLU A 25 -49.73 -17.94 18.78
CA GLU A 25 -48.42 -17.77 18.15
C GLU A 25 -48.44 -16.71 17.03
N ILE A 26 -49.53 -16.62 16.26
CA ILE A 26 -49.64 -15.71 15.12
C ILE A 26 -50.13 -14.31 15.52
N ALA A 27 -50.97 -14.18 16.56
CA ALA A 27 -51.51 -12.92 17.06
C ALA A 27 -50.46 -11.81 17.25
N PRO A 28 -49.29 -12.04 17.89
CA PRO A 28 -48.28 -11.00 18.01
C PRO A 28 -47.72 -10.54 16.65
N MET A 29 -47.59 -11.45 15.67
CA MET A 29 -47.13 -11.10 14.33
C MET A 29 -48.19 -10.28 13.57
N ARG A 30 -49.48 -10.61 13.74
CA ARG A 30 -50.60 -9.84 13.18
C ARG A 30 -50.65 -8.43 13.77
N ALA A 31 -50.50 -8.31 15.08
CA ALA A 31 -50.43 -7.01 15.75
C ALA A 31 -49.23 -6.17 15.28
N ALA A 32 -48.06 -6.78 15.10
CA ALA A 32 -46.88 -6.09 14.56
C ALA A 32 -47.11 -5.62 13.11
N TYR A 33 -47.77 -6.44 12.29
CA TYR A 33 -48.14 -6.08 10.92
C TYR A 33 -49.11 -4.89 10.88
N GLU A 34 -50.18 -4.94 11.68
CA GLU A 34 -51.16 -3.84 11.78
C GLU A 34 -50.50 -2.55 12.29
N ALA A 35 -49.60 -2.65 13.28
CA ALA A 35 -48.85 -1.50 13.78
C ALA A 35 -47.93 -0.88 12.71
N LEU A 36 -47.34 -1.69 11.83
CA LEU A 36 -46.54 -1.19 10.71
C LEU A 36 -47.43 -0.56 9.63
N LEU A 37 -48.57 -1.16 9.30
CA LEU A 37 -49.52 -0.59 8.34
C LEU A 37 -50.11 0.73 8.80
N ALA A 38 -50.37 0.87 10.10
CA ALA A 38 -50.86 2.10 10.71
C ALA A 38 -49.82 3.23 10.69
N ASP A 39 -48.53 2.92 10.47
CA ASP A 39 -47.43 3.88 10.37
C ASP A 39 -46.58 3.67 9.09
N PRO A 40 -47.08 4.13 7.93
CA PRO A 40 -46.35 4.04 6.67
C PRO A 40 -45.01 4.79 6.70
N ALA A 41 -44.89 5.86 7.49
CA ALA A 41 -43.66 6.63 7.60
C ALA A 41 -42.53 5.79 8.20
N ARG A 42 -42.84 4.97 9.21
CA ARG A 42 -41.89 4.00 9.77
C ARG A 42 -41.46 2.97 8.74
N ILE A 43 -42.36 2.44 7.91
CA ILE A 43 -42.00 1.51 6.83
C ILE A 43 -41.00 2.17 5.87
N GLU A 44 -41.32 3.36 5.38
CA GLU A 44 -40.44 4.11 4.47
C GLU A 44 -39.06 4.39 5.09
N SER A 45 -39.01 4.73 6.38
CA SER A 45 -37.74 4.95 7.08
C SER A 45 -36.84 3.69 7.10
N ILE A 46 -37.44 2.51 7.32
CA ILE A 46 -36.74 1.23 7.34
C ILE A 46 -36.25 0.90 5.92
N LEU A 47 -37.10 1.10 4.90
CA LEU A 47 -36.75 0.85 3.50
C LEU A 47 -35.63 1.79 3.03
N ALA A 48 -35.70 3.09 3.37
CA ALA A 48 -34.68 4.07 3.04
C ALA A 48 -33.34 3.74 3.70
N ALA A 49 -33.35 3.35 4.98
CA ALA A 49 -32.15 2.92 5.69
C ALA A 49 -31.52 1.66 5.05
N GLY A 50 -32.36 0.67 4.70
CA GLY A 50 -31.94 -0.53 3.98
C GLY A 50 -31.32 -0.21 2.61
N ALA A 51 -31.93 0.70 1.85
CA ALA A 51 -31.43 1.14 0.56
C ALA A 51 -30.09 1.88 0.69
N ALA A 52 -29.92 2.74 1.70
CA ALA A 52 -28.65 3.41 1.97
C ALA A 52 -27.54 2.40 2.28
N LYS A 53 -27.80 1.42 3.16
CA LYS A 53 -26.86 0.35 3.50
C LYS A 53 -26.49 -0.49 2.27
N ALA A 54 -27.46 -0.85 1.43
CA ALA A 54 -27.21 -1.62 0.22
C ALA A 54 -26.38 -0.83 -0.81
N ARG A 55 -26.69 0.46 -1.02
CA ARG A 55 -25.93 1.32 -1.94
C ARG A 55 -24.48 1.52 -1.49
N ALA A 56 -24.23 1.65 -0.19
CA ALA A 56 -22.87 1.75 0.33
C ALA A 56 -21.97 0.57 -0.10
N ILE A 57 -22.55 -0.62 -0.31
CA ILE A 57 -21.83 -1.81 -0.79
C ILE A 57 -21.86 -1.90 -2.32
N ALA A 58 -23.03 -1.72 -2.93
CA ALA A 58 -23.21 -1.92 -4.36
C ALA A 58 -22.54 -0.84 -5.21
N THR A 59 -22.58 0.43 -4.79
CA THR A 59 -22.01 1.56 -5.55
C THR A 59 -20.50 1.41 -5.81
N PRO A 60 -19.63 1.19 -4.80
CA PRO A 60 -18.20 1.02 -5.07
C PRO A 60 -17.91 -0.23 -5.90
N PHE A 61 -18.63 -1.33 -5.68
CA PHE A 61 -18.49 -2.54 -6.49
C PHE A 61 -18.85 -2.31 -7.96
N MET A 62 -19.96 -1.61 -8.23
CA MET A 62 -20.36 -1.24 -9.60
C MET A 62 -19.35 -0.29 -10.27
N VAL A 63 -18.71 0.60 -9.51
CA VAL A 63 -17.62 1.44 -10.03
C VAL A 63 -16.43 0.58 -10.45
N GLN A 64 -16.00 -0.36 -9.60
CA GLN A 64 -14.89 -1.26 -9.91
C GLN A 64 -15.20 -2.16 -11.11
N LEU A 65 -16.39 -2.73 -11.16
CA LEU A 65 -16.82 -3.60 -12.25
C LEU A 65 -16.83 -2.85 -13.58
N ARG A 66 -17.43 -1.64 -13.61
CA ARG A 66 -17.40 -0.77 -14.80
C ARG A 66 -15.98 -0.46 -15.25
N HIS A 67 -15.07 -0.20 -14.32
CA HIS A 67 -13.66 0.04 -14.65
C HIS A 67 -12.99 -1.22 -15.24
N ALA A 68 -13.26 -2.40 -14.68
CA ALA A 68 -12.69 -3.66 -15.14
C ALA A 68 -13.17 -4.05 -16.55
N VAL A 69 -14.42 -3.71 -16.92
CA VAL A 69 -14.96 -3.95 -18.27
C VAL A 69 -14.69 -2.79 -19.25
N GLY A 70 -13.90 -1.79 -18.85
CA GLY A 70 -13.51 -0.67 -19.73
C GLY A 70 -14.54 0.47 -19.84
N LEU A 71 -15.65 0.42 -19.11
CA LEU A 71 -16.68 1.47 -19.04
C LEU A 71 -16.31 2.55 -18.02
N ARG A 72 -15.12 3.13 -18.18
CA ARG A 72 -14.63 4.24 -17.35
C ARG A 72 -14.65 5.56 -18.10
N ASP A 73 -14.66 6.68 -17.38
CA ASP A 73 -14.49 8.00 -18.00
C ASP A 73 -13.10 8.06 -18.67
N LEU A 74 -13.07 8.17 -20.00
CA LEU A 74 -11.84 8.20 -20.78
C LEU A 74 -11.04 9.50 -20.57
N ARG A 75 -11.69 10.56 -20.08
CA ARG A 75 -11.04 11.83 -19.72
C ARG A 75 -10.35 11.74 -18.36
N ALA A 76 -10.83 10.86 -17.49
CA ALA A 76 -10.08 10.39 -16.32
C ALA A 76 -9.02 9.38 -16.78
N GLN A 77 -8.21 9.78 -17.77
CA GLN A 77 -6.98 9.11 -18.07
C GLN A 77 -6.16 9.17 -16.78
N ALA A 78 -5.75 7.99 -16.29
CA ALA A 78 -4.90 7.90 -15.12
C ALA A 78 -3.76 8.88 -15.34
N ALA A 79 -3.71 9.95 -14.53
CA ALA A 79 -2.48 10.68 -14.35
C ALA A 79 -1.45 9.59 -14.10
N ALA A 80 -0.51 9.42 -15.02
CA ALA A 80 0.61 8.52 -14.82
C ALA A 80 1.07 8.83 -13.40
N SER A 81 1.05 7.82 -12.52
CA SER A 81 1.49 8.04 -11.16
C SER A 81 2.87 8.65 -11.30
N VAL A 82 2.96 9.94 -10.98
CA VAL A 82 4.25 10.58 -10.79
C VAL A 82 4.75 9.81 -9.60
N LYS A 83 5.56 8.79 -9.85
CA LYS A 83 6.27 8.07 -8.82
C LYS A 83 6.96 9.17 -8.07
N THR A 84 6.48 9.49 -6.88
CA THR A 84 7.21 10.32 -5.94
C THR A 84 8.53 9.60 -5.81
N ALA A 85 9.56 10.17 -6.43
CA ALA A 85 10.89 9.60 -6.45
C ALA A 85 11.28 9.54 -4.99
N LYS A 86 11.23 8.34 -4.42
CA LYS A 86 11.93 8.03 -3.19
C LYS A 86 13.34 8.48 -3.48
N VAL A 87 13.79 9.58 -2.86
CA VAL A 87 15.07 10.23 -3.17
C VAL A 87 16.13 9.14 -3.09
N ALA A 88 16.55 8.66 -4.25
CA ALA A 88 17.46 7.55 -4.35
C ALA A 88 18.83 8.10 -3.99
N LEU A 89 19.45 7.53 -2.97
CA LEU A 89 20.78 7.97 -2.57
C LEU A 89 21.79 7.58 -3.65
N PRO A 90 22.79 8.43 -3.95
CA PRO A 90 23.91 8.05 -4.80
C PRO A 90 24.56 6.78 -4.27
N LEU A 91 24.93 5.83 -5.14
CA LEU A 91 25.38 4.51 -4.72
C LEU A 91 26.75 4.19 -5.30
N PHE A 92 27.65 3.71 -4.42
CA PHE A 92 28.92 3.11 -4.83
C PHE A 92 28.72 1.61 -5.10
N LYS A 93 29.17 1.15 -6.27
CA LYS A 93 29.26 -0.26 -6.60
C LYS A 93 30.71 -0.62 -6.88
N GLN A 94 31.26 -1.54 -6.08
CA GLN A 94 32.57 -2.15 -6.31
C GLN A 94 32.39 -3.44 -7.12
N TYR A 95 33.26 -3.68 -8.09
CA TYR A 95 33.25 -4.86 -8.95
C TYR A 95 34.68 -5.28 -9.31
N ARG A 96 34.81 -6.50 -9.82
CA ARG A 96 36.07 -7.06 -10.31
C ARG A 96 35.93 -7.27 -11.81
N GLU A 97 36.86 -6.73 -12.59
CA GLU A 97 36.82 -6.83 -14.04
C GLU A 97 37.55 -8.09 -14.52
N LYS A 98 37.44 -8.44 -15.81
CA LYS A 98 38.04 -9.66 -16.39
C LYS A 98 39.57 -9.68 -16.33
N ASP A 99 40.19 -8.54 -16.11
CA ASP A 99 41.64 -8.37 -15.87
C ASP A 99 42.08 -8.79 -14.45
N GLY A 100 41.12 -9.18 -13.59
CA GLY A 100 41.39 -9.59 -12.22
C GLY A 100 41.56 -8.44 -11.23
N GLN A 101 41.48 -7.18 -11.69
CA GLN A 101 41.62 -5.97 -10.88
C GLN A 101 40.26 -5.48 -10.35
N PHE A 102 40.31 -4.63 -9.32
CA PHE A 102 39.14 -4.11 -8.64
C PHE A 102 38.85 -2.69 -9.07
N TYR A 103 37.59 -2.40 -9.32
CA TYR A 103 37.10 -1.10 -9.75
C TYR A 103 35.88 -0.72 -8.92
N PHE A 104 35.59 0.57 -8.86
CA PHE A 104 34.32 1.05 -8.33
C PHE A 104 33.74 2.15 -9.20
N LYS A 105 32.42 2.27 -9.15
CA LYS A 105 31.68 3.35 -9.78
C LYS A 105 30.72 3.99 -8.81
N LEU A 106 30.59 5.30 -8.92
CA LEU A 106 29.58 6.11 -8.25
C LEU A 106 28.49 6.44 -9.25
N ASN A 107 27.26 6.06 -8.92
CA ASN A 107 26.08 6.43 -9.67
C ASN A 107 25.27 7.47 -8.89
N SER A 108 24.74 8.45 -9.61
CA SER A 108 23.77 9.42 -9.08
C SER A 108 22.47 8.73 -8.66
N ALA A 109 21.59 9.48 -7.98
CA ALA A 109 20.22 9.09 -7.65
C ALA A 109 19.46 8.53 -8.86
N ASP A 110 19.65 9.14 -10.03
CA ASP A 110 18.99 8.78 -11.28
C ASP A 110 19.65 7.60 -12.02
N GLY A 111 20.69 6.99 -11.42
CA GLY A 111 21.44 5.89 -12.02
C GLY A 111 22.55 6.32 -12.98
N THR A 112 22.66 7.61 -13.31
CA THR A 112 23.73 8.17 -14.15
C THR A 112 25.10 7.92 -13.54
N LEU A 113 26.05 7.44 -14.32
CA LEU A 113 27.44 7.27 -13.89
C LEU A 113 28.05 8.66 -13.67
N LEU A 114 28.53 8.92 -12.46
CA LEU A 114 29.21 10.17 -12.12
C LEU A 114 30.73 10.01 -12.20
N LEU A 115 31.22 8.87 -11.74
CA LEU A 115 32.64 8.66 -11.49
C LEU A 115 32.96 7.17 -11.53
N GLN A 116 34.10 6.83 -12.13
CA GLN A 116 34.65 5.48 -12.19
C GLN A 116 36.11 5.50 -11.74
N SER A 117 36.51 4.51 -10.96
CA SER A 117 37.90 4.40 -10.54
C SER A 117 38.80 3.77 -11.60
N ALA A 118 40.10 4.01 -11.48
CA ALA A 118 41.14 3.22 -12.11
C ALA A 118 41.25 1.83 -11.45
N ALA A 119 42.13 1.01 -11.99
CA ALA A 119 42.34 -0.36 -11.57
C ALA A 119 43.10 -0.44 -10.23
N PHE A 120 42.53 -1.16 -9.27
CA PHE A 120 43.19 -1.46 -8.00
C PHE A 120 43.64 -2.92 -7.94
N ALA A 121 44.85 -3.14 -7.40
CA ALA A 121 45.40 -4.49 -7.22
C ALA A 121 44.71 -5.28 -6.09
N SER A 122 44.13 -4.60 -5.10
CA SER A 122 43.50 -5.21 -3.93
C SER A 122 42.09 -4.66 -3.70
N PRO A 123 41.13 -5.49 -3.25
CA PRO A 123 39.79 -5.03 -2.93
C PRO A 123 39.79 -4.08 -1.72
N LYS A 124 40.80 -4.16 -0.84
CA LYS A 124 40.96 -3.27 0.31
C LYS A 124 41.29 -1.85 -0.10
N ASP A 125 42.11 -1.67 -1.13
CA ASP A 125 42.55 -0.35 -1.60
C ASP A 125 41.40 0.40 -2.28
N ALA A 126 40.59 -0.32 -3.08
CA ALA A 126 39.36 0.20 -3.64
C ALA A 126 38.36 0.60 -2.54
N ALA A 127 38.19 -0.23 -1.50
CA ALA A 127 37.33 0.08 -0.36
C ALA A 127 37.83 1.28 0.46
N HIS A 128 39.15 1.42 0.65
CA HIS A 128 39.75 2.56 1.34
C HIS A 128 39.51 3.87 0.57
N SER A 129 39.62 3.82 -0.75
CA SER A 129 39.33 4.96 -1.64
C SER A 129 37.85 5.37 -1.59
N ILE A 130 36.94 4.40 -1.60
CA ILE A 130 35.50 4.66 -1.40
C ILE A 130 35.24 5.30 -0.03
N ALA A 131 35.89 4.79 1.03
CA ALA A 131 35.73 5.33 2.38
C ALA A 131 36.24 6.78 2.48
N ALA A 132 37.38 7.08 1.86
CA ALA A 132 37.92 8.45 1.78
C ALA A 132 36.95 9.39 1.05
N LEU A 133 36.39 8.98 -0.09
CA LEU A 133 35.39 9.76 -0.84
C LEU A 133 34.12 10.01 -0.03
N GLN A 134 33.65 9.00 0.72
CA GLN A 134 32.47 9.13 1.56
C GLN A 134 32.70 9.97 2.83
N GLN A 135 33.93 10.08 3.34
CA GLN A 135 34.24 10.87 4.55
C GLN A 135 34.64 12.31 4.23
N GLN A 136 35.47 12.49 3.20
CA GLN A 136 36.15 13.75 2.89
C GLN A 136 35.57 14.47 1.66
N GLY A 137 34.73 13.82 0.85
CA GLY A 137 34.06 14.44 -0.31
C GLY A 137 35.04 14.96 -1.37
N ALA A 138 34.84 16.20 -1.82
CA ALA A 138 35.72 16.89 -2.79
C ALA A 138 37.22 16.85 -2.44
N ALA A 139 37.61 16.86 -1.16
CA ALA A 139 39.02 16.81 -0.77
C ALA A 139 39.69 15.47 -1.14
N ALA A 140 38.97 14.36 -0.96
CA ALA A 140 39.43 13.06 -1.41
C ALA A 140 39.40 12.94 -2.94
N LEU A 141 38.43 13.57 -3.62
CA LEU A 141 38.38 13.59 -5.08
C LEU A 141 39.62 14.29 -5.68
N ALA A 142 40.04 15.42 -5.10
CA ALA A 142 41.25 16.13 -5.53
C ALA A 142 42.52 15.29 -5.32
N THR A 143 42.58 14.52 -4.23
CA THR A 143 43.73 13.67 -3.90
C THR A 143 43.78 12.40 -4.77
N LEU A 144 42.61 11.86 -5.12
CA LEU A 144 42.44 10.64 -5.92
C LEU A 144 42.22 10.93 -7.42
N ALA A 145 42.41 12.17 -7.87
CA ALA A 145 42.15 12.58 -9.25
C ALA A 145 42.96 11.77 -10.29
N ALA A 146 44.14 11.27 -9.92
CA ALA A 146 44.94 10.40 -10.79
C ALA A 146 44.44 8.94 -10.86
N GLN A 147 43.61 8.53 -9.89
CA GLN A 147 43.11 7.16 -9.74
C GLN A 147 41.62 7.05 -10.06
N VAL A 148 41.00 8.14 -10.52
CA VAL A 148 39.56 8.24 -10.68
C VAL A 148 39.25 9.11 -11.88
N VAL A 149 38.35 8.63 -12.73
CA VAL A 149 37.92 9.28 -13.97
C VAL A 149 36.46 9.71 -13.83
N LEU A 150 36.19 10.98 -14.13
CA LEU A 150 34.85 11.53 -14.20
C LEU A 150 34.16 11.04 -15.48
N ALA A 151 32.87 10.75 -15.41
CA ALA A 151 32.12 10.36 -16.60
C ALA A 151 31.96 11.54 -17.58
N GLU A 152 31.73 11.22 -18.86
CA GLU A 152 31.65 12.21 -19.93
C GLU A 152 30.49 13.19 -19.68
N GLY A 153 30.80 14.50 -19.67
CA GLY A 153 29.81 15.55 -19.38
C GLY A 153 29.50 15.77 -17.88
N VAL A 154 30.20 15.09 -16.96
CA VAL A 154 30.04 15.27 -15.51
C VAL A 154 31.09 16.24 -14.96
N SER A 155 30.62 17.31 -14.32
CA SER A 155 31.47 18.28 -13.63
C SER A 155 31.87 17.81 -12.23
N SER A 156 33.00 18.29 -11.72
CA SER A 156 33.44 18.04 -10.34
C SER A 156 32.39 18.49 -9.31
N ALA A 157 31.63 19.55 -9.60
CA ALA A 157 30.55 20.04 -8.75
C ALA A 157 29.38 19.05 -8.61
N GLN A 158 29.04 18.32 -9.68
CA GLN A 158 27.98 17.30 -9.63
C GLN A 158 28.39 16.09 -8.79
N VAL A 159 29.66 15.70 -8.87
CA VAL A 159 30.21 14.63 -8.03
C VAL A 159 30.25 15.05 -6.57
N ASP A 160 30.67 16.28 -6.28
CA ASP A 160 30.71 16.80 -4.90
C ASP A 160 29.31 16.86 -4.29
N GLY A 161 28.32 17.34 -5.04
CA GLY A 161 26.92 17.33 -4.59
C GLY A 161 26.42 15.92 -4.24
N ALA A 162 26.74 14.92 -5.06
CA ALA A 162 26.37 13.52 -4.77
C ALA A 162 27.09 12.96 -3.53
N LEU A 163 28.36 13.29 -3.34
CA LEU A 163 29.12 12.90 -2.14
C LEU A 163 28.59 13.60 -0.88
N GLN A 164 28.16 14.86 -0.98
CA GLN A 164 27.54 15.61 0.10
C GLN A 164 26.21 14.98 0.52
N THR A 165 25.32 14.66 -0.43
CA THR A 165 24.07 13.95 -0.13
C THR A 165 24.31 12.60 0.57
N LEU A 166 25.34 11.86 0.15
CA LEU A 166 25.75 10.61 0.80
C LEU A 166 26.23 10.80 2.25
N ARG A 167 26.94 11.90 2.53
CA ARG A 167 27.43 12.25 3.88
C ARG A 167 26.29 12.67 4.80
N GLU A 168 25.39 13.52 4.31
CA GLU A 168 24.22 13.99 5.04
C GLU A 168 23.31 12.81 5.42
N ALA A 169 23.07 11.87 4.51
CA ALA A 169 22.30 10.67 4.79
C ALA A 169 22.97 9.74 5.81
N LYS A 170 24.29 9.59 5.76
CA LYS A 170 25.04 8.85 6.80
C LYS A 170 25.01 9.54 8.16
N ALA A 171 25.05 10.88 8.20
CA ALA A 171 24.95 11.65 9.42
C ALA A 171 23.56 11.48 10.06
N GLN A 172 22.50 11.55 9.26
CA GLN A 172 21.10 11.29 9.68
C GLN A 172 20.91 9.86 10.21
N ALA A 173 21.41 8.85 9.49
CA ALA A 173 21.34 7.46 9.94
C ALA A 173 22.13 7.20 11.23
N LYS A 174 23.22 7.95 11.48
CA LYS A 174 24.00 7.87 12.73
C LYS A 174 23.29 8.56 13.90
N SER A 175 22.62 9.69 13.67
CA SER A 175 21.82 10.35 14.72
C SER A 175 20.60 9.54 15.14
N GLU A 176 19.93 8.86 14.20
CA GLU A 176 18.79 7.99 14.51
C GLU A 176 19.19 6.77 15.35
N LYS A 177 20.37 6.19 15.09
CA LYS A 177 20.90 5.04 15.84
C LYS A 177 21.43 5.36 17.25
N ASN A 178 21.79 6.62 17.52
CA ASN A 178 22.27 7.05 18.84
C ASN A 178 21.12 7.52 19.77
N ASN A 179 19.89 7.59 19.26
CA ASN A 179 18.69 7.99 19.99
C ASN A 179 17.75 6.80 20.25
N THR A 180 18.25 5.56 20.10
CA THR A 180 17.59 4.29 20.46
C THR A 180 18.52 3.51 21.38
#